data_AF-M7YIP0-F1
#
_entry.id   AF-M7YIP0-F1
#
_cell.length_a   1.000
_cell.length_b   1.000
_cell.length_c   1.000
_cell.angle_alpha   90.00
_cell.angle_beta   90.00
_cell.angle_gamma   90.00
#
_symmetry.space_group_name_H-M   'P 1'
#
loop_
_entity.id
_entity.type
_entity.pdbx_description
1 polymer ?
#
loop_
_entity_poly.entity_id
_entity_poly.type
_entity_poly.pdbx_seq_one_letter_code
_entity_poly.pdbx_strand_id
1 'polypeptide(L)'
;MAIVAGLVAPAAKPLGLSGARRRQHRGRWRVAAAAAAEVDLKALGSAIDKKDSQEARQALDELKELGWAKRWSSQPYMSRRTTSLRELTNLGIKNAENLAIPSVRNDAAFLFTVVGTTGFLAVLAGQLPGDWGFFVPYLTGSISLVVLAIGSISPGLLQVAIGSFSAVFPDYQERIARHEAAHFLVAYLTGLPILGYSLDIGKEHVNLVDDQLQKLLYSGQLDQKEVDRLAVISMAGLAAEGLEYDKVVGQSADLFTLQRFLNRTKPPLGKAQQQNLTRWAVLIAASLLKNNKAAHDALVSAMSQKATVLGCIEAIENAS
;
A
#
# COMPACT_ATOMS: atom_id res chain seq x y z
N MET A 1 -64.42 -7.87 36.65
CA MET A 1 -64.56 -6.78 37.63
C MET A 1 -64.07 -5.50 36.98
N ALA A 2 -64.90 -4.45 36.97
CA ALA A 2 -64.71 -3.10 36.43
C ALA A 2 -64.62 -2.92 34.90
N ILE A 3 -65.81 -2.79 34.30
CA ILE A 3 -66.17 -2.14 33.04
C ILE A 3 -66.51 -0.68 33.36
N VAL A 4 -66.08 0.32 32.58
CA VAL A 4 -66.78 1.63 32.36
C VAL A 4 -66.32 2.18 30.98
N ALA A 5 -67.15 2.08 29.93
CA ALA A 5 -67.96 3.14 29.29
C ALA A 5 -67.12 4.37 28.81
N GLY A 6 -67.12 4.80 27.55
CA GLY A 6 -68.17 4.77 26.52
C GLY A 6 -68.84 6.14 26.45
N LEU A 7 -68.34 7.06 25.60
CA LEU A 7 -69.08 8.25 25.18
C LEU A 7 -68.83 8.54 23.69
N VAL A 8 -69.92 8.59 22.94
CA VAL A 8 -70.07 8.89 21.51
C VAL A 8 -70.62 10.31 21.39
N ALA A 9 -70.07 11.21 20.56
CA ALA A 9 -70.58 11.74 19.27
C ALA A 9 -70.13 13.23 19.12
N PRO A 10 -70.30 13.93 17.97
CA PRO A 10 -70.76 13.51 16.64
C PRO A 10 -69.82 13.94 15.48
N ALA A 11 -70.16 13.43 14.28
CA ALA A 11 -69.56 13.79 13.00
C ALA A 11 -70.02 15.17 12.49
N ALA A 12 -69.08 15.97 11.98
CA ALA A 12 -69.36 17.15 11.15
C ALA A 12 -68.81 16.92 9.72
N LYS A 13 -69.69 17.09 8.73
CA LYS A 13 -69.39 17.06 7.28
C LYS A 13 -68.98 18.49 6.79
N PRO A 14 -68.47 18.64 5.55
CA PRO A 14 -67.28 19.42 5.26
C PRO A 14 -67.57 20.85 4.77
N LEU A 15 -66.64 21.76 5.04
CA LEU A 15 -66.55 23.06 4.35
C LEU A 15 -65.41 22.98 3.33
N GLY A 16 -65.80 22.97 2.06
CA GLY A 16 -64.89 23.13 0.94
C GLY A 16 -64.35 24.55 0.89
N LEU A 17 -63.03 24.69 0.75
CA LEU A 17 -62.42 25.87 0.17
C LEU A 17 -61.45 25.47 -0.92
N SER A 18 -61.68 26.10 -2.05
CA SER A 18 -61.04 25.95 -3.34
C SER A 18 -59.62 26.51 -3.33
N GLY A 19 -58.75 25.90 -4.14
CA GLY A 19 -57.74 26.63 -4.89
C GLY A 19 -56.36 26.82 -4.26
N ALA A 20 -55.48 25.84 -4.45
CA ALA A 20 -54.06 26.11 -4.71
C ALA A 20 -53.48 25.00 -5.60
N ARG A 21 -53.30 25.32 -6.89
CA ARG A 21 -52.59 24.49 -7.88
C ARG A 21 -51.15 24.25 -7.41
N ARG A 22 -50.86 23.09 -6.84
CA ARG A 22 -49.48 22.58 -6.71
C ARG A 22 -49.14 21.80 -7.97
N ARG A 23 -48.33 22.39 -8.86
CA ARG A 23 -47.69 21.68 -9.98
C ARG A 23 -46.81 20.56 -9.39
N GLN A 24 -47.29 19.31 -9.42
CA GLN A 24 -46.45 18.14 -9.24
C GLN A 24 -45.61 17.97 -10.49
N HIS A 25 -44.35 18.41 -10.45
CA HIS A 25 -43.33 17.89 -11.36
C HIS A 25 -43.10 16.41 -11.01
N ARG A 26 -43.84 15.52 -11.65
CA ARG A 26 -43.46 14.10 -11.78
C ARG A 26 -42.26 14.03 -12.74
N GLY A 27 -41.09 14.39 -12.23
CA GLY A 27 -39.83 14.01 -12.85
C GLY A 27 -39.69 12.49 -12.74
N ARG A 28 -39.94 11.78 -13.84
CA ARG A 28 -39.50 10.39 -14.01
C ARG A 28 -37.98 10.41 -13.87
N TRP A 29 -37.47 10.12 -12.67
CA TRP A 29 -36.11 9.65 -12.52
C TRP A 29 -36.06 8.27 -13.17
N ARG A 30 -35.83 8.25 -14.49
CA ARG A 30 -35.25 7.08 -15.14
C ARG A 30 -33.86 6.95 -14.53
N VAL A 31 -33.76 6.11 -13.50
CA VAL A 31 -32.48 5.51 -13.15
C VAL A 31 -32.09 4.74 -14.41
N ALA A 32 -31.25 5.35 -15.24
CA ALA A 32 -30.52 4.62 -16.25
C ALA A 32 -29.55 3.74 -15.45
N ALA A 33 -30.02 2.55 -15.07
CA ALA A 33 -29.14 1.43 -14.86
C ALA A 33 -28.48 1.20 -16.22
N ALA A 34 -27.32 1.82 -16.41
CA ALA A 34 -26.41 1.41 -17.46
C ALA A 34 -26.17 -0.07 -17.18
N ALA A 35 -26.71 -0.94 -18.02
CA ALA A 35 -26.32 -2.33 -18.04
C ALA A 35 -24.80 -2.31 -18.24
N ALA A 36 -24.06 -2.56 -17.16
CA ALA A 36 -22.66 -2.91 -17.29
C ALA A 36 -22.68 -4.14 -18.20
N ALA A 37 -22.16 -4.00 -19.41
CA ALA A 37 -21.83 -5.15 -20.22
C ALA A 37 -21.08 -6.11 -19.29
N GLU A 38 -21.48 -7.38 -19.25
CA GLU A 38 -20.80 -8.38 -18.45
C GLU A 38 -19.39 -8.50 -19.04
N VAL A 39 -18.44 -7.76 -18.47
CA VAL A 39 -17.10 -7.61 -19.00
C VAL A 39 -16.36 -8.91 -18.70
N ASP A 40 -15.90 -9.61 -19.74
CA ASP A 40 -15.18 -10.87 -19.56
C ASP A 40 -13.75 -10.62 -19.07
N LEU A 41 -13.51 -10.85 -17.79
CA LEU A 41 -12.19 -10.70 -17.16
C LEU A 41 -11.31 -11.95 -17.30
N LYS A 42 -11.77 -13.02 -17.98
CA LYS A 42 -11.01 -14.27 -18.12
C LYS A 42 -9.68 -14.09 -18.83
N ALA A 43 -9.62 -13.23 -19.84
CA ALA A 43 -8.38 -12.94 -20.57
C ALA A 43 -7.33 -12.33 -19.63
N LEU A 44 -7.74 -11.35 -18.82
CA LEU A 44 -6.87 -10.72 -17.82
C LEU A 44 -6.44 -11.72 -16.74
N GLY A 45 -7.39 -12.50 -16.19
CA GLY A 45 -7.09 -13.53 -15.21
C GLY A 45 -6.08 -14.56 -15.73
N SER A 46 -6.29 -15.06 -16.95
CA SER A 46 -5.35 -16.01 -17.57
C SER A 46 -3.96 -15.42 -17.80
N ALA A 47 -3.86 -14.14 -18.17
CA ALA A 47 -2.56 -13.49 -18.39
C ALA A 47 -1.79 -13.31 -17.06
N ILE A 48 -2.51 -12.96 -15.99
CA ILE A 48 -1.95 -12.87 -14.63
C ILE A 48 -1.44 -14.23 -14.16
N ASP A 49 -2.24 -15.29 -14.33
CA ASP A 49 -1.88 -16.65 -13.90
C ASP A 49 -0.64 -17.18 -14.64
N LYS A 50 -0.50 -16.86 -15.92
CA LYS A 50 0.70 -17.18 -16.73
C LYS A 50 1.90 -16.28 -16.43
N LYS A 51 1.72 -15.21 -15.65
CA LYS A 51 2.71 -14.13 -15.45
C LYS A 51 3.18 -13.49 -16.77
N ASP A 52 2.27 -13.31 -17.72
CA ASP A 52 2.58 -12.64 -18.98
C ASP A 52 2.24 -11.15 -18.92
N SER A 53 3.29 -10.32 -18.76
CA SER A 53 3.17 -8.86 -18.71
C SER A 53 2.58 -8.23 -19.98
N GLN A 54 2.83 -8.82 -21.15
CA GLN A 54 2.40 -8.26 -22.43
C GLN A 54 0.91 -8.57 -22.65
N GLU A 55 0.51 -9.84 -22.45
CA GLU A 55 -0.90 -10.25 -22.51
C GLU A 55 -1.73 -9.48 -21.47
N ALA A 56 -1.23 -9.34 -20.23
CA ALA A 56 -1.95 -8.62 -19.17
C ALA A 56 -2.15 -7.14 -19.52
N ARG A 57 -1.16 -6.50 -20.14
CA ARG A 57 -1.27 -5.12 -20.61
C ARG A 57 -2.28 -4.99 -21.74
N GLN A 58 -2.24 -5.87 -22.73
CA GLN A 58 -3.19 -5.86 -23.85
C GLN A 58 -4.62 -6.04 -23.36
N ALA A 59 -4.86 -7.01 -22.46
CA ALA A 59 -6.18 -7.21 -21.86
C ALA A 59 -6.66 -5.97 -21.09
N LEU A 60 -5.79 -5.31 -20.32
CA LEU A 60 -6.15 -4.07 -19.61
C LEU A 60 -6.43 -2.89 -20.56
N ASP A 61 -5.68 -2.79 -21.66
CA ASP A 61 -5.91 -1.78 -22.70
C ASP A 61 -7.26 -2.01 -23.40
N GLU A 62 -7.62 -3.26 -23.72
CA GLU A 62 -8.95 -3.62 -24.25
C GLU A 62 -10.08 -3.29 -23.25
N LEU A 63 -9.91 -3.64 -21.98
CA LEU A 63 -10.87 -3.33 -20.91
C LEU A 63 -11.05 -1.82 -20.70
N LYS A 64 -10.02 -1.03 -20.97
CA LYS A 64 -10.08 0.43 -20.92
C LYS A 64 -10.87 1.00 -22.10
N GLU A 65 -10.68 0.48 -23.31
CA GLU A 65 -11.48 0.85 -24.49
C GLU A 65 -12.96 0.50 -24.31
N LEU A 66 -13.26 -0.60 -23.62
CA LEU A 66 -14.62 -0.98 -23.22
C LEU A 66 -15.20 -0.11 -22.07
N GLY A 67 -14.39 0.78 -21.50
CA GLY A 67 -14.81 1.70 -20.44
C GLY A 67 -14.90 1.08 -19.04
N TRP A 68 -14.38 -0.14 -18.85
CA TRP A 68 -14.34 -0.82 -17.56
C TRP A 68 -13.11 -0.39 -16.74
N ALA A 69 -11.90 -0.48 -17.33
CA ALA A 69 -10.65 -0.13 -16.67
C ALA A 69 -10.35 1.38 -16.78
N LYS A 70 -11.17 2.22 -16.16
CA LYS A 70 -11.08 3.69 -16.31
C LYS A 70 -9.81 4.27 -15.69
N ARG A 71 -9.35 3.69 -14.58
CA ARG A 71 -8.16 4.15 -13.85
C ARG A 71 -6.88 3.59 -14.46
N TRP A 72 -6.95 2.49 -15.22
CA TRP A 72 -5.80 1.90 -15.90
C TRP A 72 -5.09 2.91 -16.82
N SER A 73 -3.78 3.09 -16.62
CA SER A 73 -2.96 4.01 -17.42
C SER A 73 -3.61 5.40 -17.59
N SER A 74 -4.36 5.86 -16.59
CA SER A 74 -5.08 7.14 -16.61
C SER A 74 -4.15 8.33 -16.34
N GLN A 75 -3.01 8.07 -15.71
CA GLN A 75 -2.05 9.11 -15.39
C GLN A 75 -1.17 9.41 -16.62
N PRO A 76 -1.18 10.65 -17.16
CA PRO A 76 -0.31 11.04 -18.26
C PRO A 76 1.16 11.04 -17.84
N TYR A 77 2.06 11.12 -18.82
CA TYR A 77 3.48 11.28 -18.56
C TYR A 77 3.77 12.52 -17.69
N MET A 78 4.64 12.33 -16.69
CA MET A 78 4.95 13.35 -15.68
C MET A 78 6.38 13.84 -15.91
N SER A 79 6.52 15.09 -16.37
CA SER A 79 7.83 15.68 -16.60
C SER A 79 8.53 16.05 -15.29
N ARG A 80 9.81 15.70 -15.18
CA ARG A 80 10.66 16.11 -14.04
C ARG A 80 10.64 17.62 -13.87
N ARG A 81 10.56 18.05 -12.61
CA ARG A 81 10.81 19.43 -12.21
C ARG A 81 11.62 19.49 -10.93
N THR A 82 12.22 20.64 -10.67
CA THR A 82 12.84 20.90 -9.37
C THR A 82 11.76 20.88 -8.29
N THR A 83 11.96 20.06 -7.26
CA THR A 83 10.99 19.87 -6.17
C THR A 83 11.68 20.14 -4.85
N SER A 84 11.07 21.04 -4.07
CA SER A 84 11.55 21.41 -2.73
C SER A 84 10.97 20.50 -1.65
N LEU A 85 11.69 20.37 -0.52
CA LEU A 85 11.15 19.63 0.64
C LEU A 85 9.86 20.25 1.18
N ARG A 86 9.72 21.58 1.07
CA ARG A 86 8.53 22.30 1.53
C ARG A 86 7.26 21.90 0.77
N GLU A 87 7.38 21.58 -0.52
CA GLU A 87 6.25 21.05 -1.29
C GLU A 87 5.76 19.71 -0.76
N LEU A 88 6.68 18.84 -0.32
CA LEU A 88 6.33 17.55 0.30
C LEU A 88 5.58 17.74 1.61
N THR A 89 6.07 18.64 2.48
CA THR A 89 5.39 18.99 3.73
C THR A 89 4.02 19.59 3.47
N ASN A 90 3.91 20.52 2.51
CA ASN A 90 2.63 21.14 2.13
C ASN A 90 1.62 20.12 1.55
N LEU A 91 2.12 19.08 0.89
CA LEU A 91 1.29 17.99 0.38
C LEU A 91 0.73 17.11 1.52
N GLY A 92 1.31 17.18 2.72
CA GLY A 92 0.88 16.44 3.90
C GLY A 92 1.84 15.33 4.32
N ILE A 93 3.06 15.29 3.79
CA ILE A 93 4.09 14.37 4.31
C ILE A 93 4.57 14.90 5.65
N LYS A 94 4.34 14.12 6.72
CA LYS A 94 4.49 14.59 8.11
C LYS A 94 5.93 14.96 8.47
N ASN A 95 6.92 14.19 8.00
CA ASN A 95 8.34 14.40 8.29
C ASN A 95 9.18 14.21 7.02
N ALA A 96 9.04 15.14 6.07
CA ALA A 96 9.70 15.08 4.76
C ALA A 96 11.25 15.08 4.85
N GLU A 97 11.80 15.67 5.90
CA GLU A 97 13.23 15.71 6.22
C GLU A 97 13.81 14.36 6.67
N ASN A 98 12.96 13.47 7.20
CA ASN A 98 13.36 12.14 7.66
C ASN A 98 13.22 11.07 6.56
N LEU A 99 12.72 11.47 5.38
CA LEU A 99 12.70 10.60 4.21
C LEU A 99 14.14 10.21 3.83
N ALA A 100 14.33 8.95 3.47
CA ALA A 100 15.63 8.36 3.18
C ALA A 100 16.62 8.20 4.37
N ILE A 101 16.19 8.48 5.61
CA ILE A 101 16.92 8.07 6.81
C ILE A 101 16.39 6.70 7.31
N PRO A 102 17.18 5.61 7.27
CA PRO A 102 16.70 4.28 7.65
C PRO A 102 16.15 4.27 9.08
N SER A 103 15.03 3.57 9.27
CA SER A 103 14.38 3.48 10.58
C SER A 103 14.88 2.27 11.36
N VAL A 104 15.31 2.51 12.61
CA VAL A 104 15.69 1.46 13.56
C VAL A 104 14.53 0.99 14.45
N ARG A 105 13.27 1.31 14.11
CA ARG A 105 12.10 1.02 14.96
C ARG A 105 11.94 -0.49 15.21
N ASN A 106 11.97 -1.28 14.15
CA ASN A 106 11.76 -2.73 14.24
C ASN A 106 12.97 -3.41 14.88
N ASP A 107 14.19 -2.96 14.57
CA ASP A 107 15.42 -3.43 15.19
C ASP A 107 15.39 -3.19 16.71
N ALA A 108 15.02 -1.98 17.13
CA ALA A 108 14.91 -1.63 18.54
C ALA A 108 13.81 -2.46 19.23
N ALA A 109 12.62 -2.56 18.65
CA ALA A 109 11.52 -3.34 19.22
C ALA A 109 11.90 -4.82 19.40
N PHE A 110 12.56 -5.40 18.40
CA PHE A 110 13.06 -6.77 18.47
C PHE A 110 14.13 -6.93 19.56
N LEU A 111 15.16 -6.08 19.57
CA LEU A 111 16.24 -6.16 20.55
C LEU A 111 15.75 -5.92 21.98
N PHE A 112 14.89 -4.93 22.21
CA PHE A 112 14.29 -4.69 23.53
C PHE A 112 13.45 -5.87 23.99
N THR A 113 12.68 -6.48 23.08
CA THR A 113 11.85 -7.65 23.43
C THR A 113 12.73 -8.86 23.75
N VAL A 114 13.73 -9.16 22.91
CA VAL A 114 14.66 -10.27 23.14
C VAL A 114 15.40 -10.07 24.46
N VAL A 115 16.07 -8.93 24.66
CA VAL A 115 16.85 -8.65 25.88
C VAL A 115 15.95 -8.58 27.12
N GLY A 116 14.78 -7.95 27.01
CA GLY A 116 13.84 -7.83 28.12
C GLY A 116 13.27 -9.17 28.54
N THR A 117 12.83 -10.00 27.59
CA THR A 117 12.25 -11.32 27.89
C THR A 117 13.30 -12.31 28.39
N THR A 118 14.48 -12.37 27.77
CA THR A 118 15.57 -13.25 28.22
C THR A 118 16.08 -12.82 29.60
N GLY A 119 16.22 -11.51 29.85
CA GLY A 119 16.61 -10.97 31.15
C GLY A 119 15.58 -11.28 32.23
N PHE A 120 14.30 -11.04 31.97
CA PHE A 120 13.22 -11.34 32.91
C PHE A 120 13.14 -12.84 33.23
N LEU A 121 13.19 -13.69 32.21
CA LEU A 121 13.20 -15.15 32.38
C LEU A 121 14.46 -15.64 33.11
N ALA A 122 15.61 -15.02 32.87
CA ALA A 122 16.84 -15.34 33.59
C ALA A 122 16.72 -15.01 35.09
N VAL A 123 16.11 -13.88 35.45
CA VAL A 123 15.86 -13.53 36.86
C VAL A 123 14.91 -14.52 37.53
N LEU A 124 13.83 -14.91 36.86
CA LEU A 124 12.90 -15.92 37.38
C LEU A 124 13.55 -17.30 37.50
N ALA A 125 14.32 -17.71 36.49
CA ALA A 125 15.04 -18.97 36.48
C ALA A 125 16.10 -19.05 37.58
N GLY A 126 16.62 -17.91 38.05
CA GLY A 126 17.56 -17.85 39.17
C GLY A 126 16.95 -18.31 40.51
N GLN A 127 15.61 -18.40 40.60
CA GLN A 127 14.91 -18.90 41.78
C GLN A 127 14.75 -20.43 41.76
N LEU A 128 15.22 -21.12 40.72
CA LEU A 128 15.13 -22.57 40.63
C LEU A 128 16.05 -23.25 41.66
N PRO A 129 15.62 -24.37 42.26
CA PRO A 129 16.39 -25.06 43.28
C PRO A 129 17.61 -25.80 42.68
N GLY A 130 18.68 -25.86 43.48
CA GLY A 130 19.92 -26.54 43.11
C GLY A 130 20.64 -25.86 41.95
N ASP A 131 21.43 -26.64 41.21
CA ASP A 131 22.30 -26.11 40.16
C ASP A 131 21.52 -25.50 38.96
N TRP A 132 20.23 -25.81 38.83
CA TRP A 132 19.36 -25.22 37.81
C TRP A 132 19.21 -23.70 37.96
N GLY A 133 19.22 -23.17 39.19
CA GLY A 133 19.22 -21.73 39.46
C GLY A 133 20.50 -21.02 38.99
N PHE A 134 21.59 -21.78 38.79
CA PHE A 134 22.82 -21.27 38.19
C PHE A 134 22.81 -21.42 36.66
N PHE A 135 22.57 -22.61 36.12
CA PHE A 135 22.73 -22.87 34.68
C PHE A 135 21.66 -22.21 33.79
N VAL A 136 20.39 -22.23 34.21
CA VAL A 136 19.27 -21.77 33.35
C VAL A 136 19.33 -20.26 33.09
N PRO A 137 19.64 -19.38 34.06
CA PRO A 137 19.83 -17.95 33.80
C PRO A 137 20.94 -17.65 32.79
N TYR A 138 22.10 -18.33 32.88
CA TYR A 138 23.20 -18.10 31.93
C TYR A 138 22.84 -18.56 30.52
N LEU A 139 22.21 -19.73 30.38
CA LEU A 139 21.72 -20.20 29.08
C LEU A 139 20.70 -19.23 28.48
N THR A 140 19.74 -18.77 29.28
CA THR A 140 18.71 -17.83 28.83
C THR A 140 19.29 -16.47 28.46
N GLY A 141 20.18 -15.93 29.29
CA GLY A 141 20.87 -14.66 28.99
C GLY A 141 21.80 -14.74 27.77
N SER A 142 22.38 -15.92 27.50
CA SER A 142 23.24 -16.13 26.33
C SER A 142 22.51 -15.97 25.00
N ILE A 143 21.18 -16.12 24.97
CA ILE A 143 20.35 -15.90 23.77
C ILE A 143 20.55 -14.48 23.23
N SER A 144 20.63 -13.46 24.09
CA SER A 144 20.88 -12.09 23.67
C SER A 144 22.26 -11.91 23.04
N LEU A 145 23.27 -12.63 23.54
CA LEU A 145 24.61 -12.63 22.95
C LEU A 145 24.63 -13.32 21.59
N VAL A 146 23.90 -14.43 21.45
CA VAL A 146 23.75 -15.13 20.16
C VAL A 146 23.06 -14.23 19.13
N VAL A 147 22.01 -13.52 19.51
CA VAL A 147 21.33 -12.56 18.62
C VAL A 147 22.28 -11.45 18.16
N LEU A 148 23.07 -10.89 19.07
CA LEU A 148 24.11 -9.90 18.71
C LEU A 148 25.19 -10.49 17.79
N ALA A 149 25.61 -11.74 18.04
CA ALA A 149 26.56 -12.44 17.20
C ALA A 149 26.01 -12.64 15.78
N ILE A 150 24.77 -13.11 15.63
CA ILE A 150 24.08 -13.25 14.34
C ILE A 150 24.00 -11.91 13.62
N GLY A 151 23.58 -10.85 14.33
CA GLY A 151 23.54 -9.50 13.78
C GLY A 151 24.88 -9.00 13.25
N SER A 152 25.98 -9.45 13.85
CA SER A 152 27.35 -9.08 13.47
C SER A 152 27.88 -9.88 12.28
N ILE A 153 27.63 -11.20 12.23
CA ILE A 153 28.16 -12.09 11.20
C ILE A 153 27.25 -12.22 9.97
N SER A 154 25.94 -12.06 10.15
CA SER A 154 24.93 -12.23 9.11
C SER A 154 23.76 -11.26 9.33
N PRO A 155 23.94 -9.98 8.97
CA PRO A 155 22.89 -8.97 9.10
C PRO A 155 21.58 -9.35 8.39
N GLY A 156 21.66 -10.09 7.27
CA GLY A 156 20.47 -10.54 6.53
C GLY A 156 19.60 -11.54 7.32
N LEU A 157 20.21 -12.46 8.08
CA LEU A 157 19.44 -13.38 8.93
C LEU A 157 18.74 -12.64 10.07
N LEU A 158 19.40 -11.63 10.64
CA LEU A 158 18.79 -10.78 11.66
C LEU A 158 17.58 -10.01 11.08
N GLN A 159 17.69 -9.48 9.86
CA GLN A 159 16.56 -8.81 9.19
C GLN A 159 15.36 -9.74 8.97
N VAL A 160 15.59 -11.00 8.58
CA VAL A 160 14.52 -12.00 8.45
C VAL A 160 13.85 -12.28 9.80
N ALA A 161 14.64 -12.40 10.88
CA ALA A 161 14.12 -12.60 12.22
C ALA A 161 13.31 -11.40 12.72
N ILE A 162 13.82 -10.18 12.54
CA ILE A 162 13.12 -8.93 12.86
C ILE A 162 11.82 -8.80 12.07
N GLY A 163 11.86 -9.14 10.78
CA GLY A 163 10.69 -9.18 9.92
C GLY A 163 9.63 -10.17 10.43
N SER A 164 10.04 -11.41 10.71
CA SER A 164 9.15 -12.45 11.25
C SER A 164 8.56 -12.07 12.60
N PHE A 165 9.35 -11.44 13.47
CA PHE A 165 8.87 -10.88 14.72
C PHE A 165 7.87 -9.75 14.49
N SER A 166 8.16 -8.84 13.57
CA SER A 166 7.28 -7.70 13.29
C SER A 166 5.95 -8.14 12.67
N ALA A 167 5.94 -9.29 11.97
CA ALA A 167 4.78 -9.87 11.30
C ALA A 167 3.57 -10.11 12.22
N VAL A 168 3.80 -10.37 13.51
CA VAL A 168 2.71 -10.69 14.44
C VAL A 168 1.98 -9.45 14.95
N PHE A 169 2.51 -8.25 14.69
CA PHE A 169 1.91 -7.00 15.15
C PHE A 169 0.92 -6.45 14.09
N PRO A 170 -0.36 -6.23 14.45
CA PRO A 170 -1.37 -5.72 13.52
C PRO A 170 -1.02 -4.36 12.87
N ASP A 171 -0.42 -3.44 13.64
CA ASP A 171 0.11 -2.15 13.13
C ASP A 171 1.06 -2.37 11.95
N TYR A 172 2.00 -3.31 12.11
CA TYR A 172 3.00 -3.57 11.08
C TYR A 172 2.38 -4.20 9.82
N GLN A 173 1.41 -5.11 9.97
CA GLN A 173 0.67 -5.69 8.86
C GLN A 173 -0.14 -4.64 8.09
N GLU A 174 -0.84 -3.74 8.81
CA GLU A 174 -1.57 -2.64 8.20
C GLU A 174 -0.62 -1.71 7.44
N ARG A 175 0.53 -1.38 8.04
CA ARG A 175 1.56 -0.57 7.40
C ARG A 175 2.08 -1.22 6.12
N ILE A 176 2.42 -2.51 6.12
CA ILE A 176 2.86 -3.23 4.92
C ILE A 176 1.76 -3.22 3.86
N ALA A 177 0.51 -3.55 4.22
CA ALA A 177 -0.58 -3.54 3.27
C ALA A 177 -0.77 -2.16 2.62
N ARG A 178 -0.67 -1.07 3.40
CA ARG A 178 -0.72 0.31 2.90
C ARG A 178 0.45 0.65 1.98
N HIS A 179 1.65 0.19 2.33
CA HIS A 179 2.88 0.37 1.56
C HIS A 179 2.78 -0.35 0.19
N GLU A 180 2.46 -1.65 0.18
CA GLU A 180 2.38 -2.45 -1.04
C GLU A 180 1.20 -2.05 -1.94
N ALA A 181 0.05 -1.68 -1.35
CA ALA A 181 -1.07 -1.11 -2.08
C ALA A 181 -0.70 0.18 -2.82
N ALA A 182 0.23 0.97 -2.26
CA ALA A 182 0.68 2.18 -2.91
C ALA A 182 1.49 1.88 -4.19
N HIS A 183 2.41 0.93 -4.13
CA HIS A 183 3.14 0.46 -5.32
C HIS A 183 2.17 -0.05 -6.38
N PHE A 184 1.23 -0.90 -5.99
CA PHE A 184 0.24 -1.48 -6.88
C PHE A 184 -0.60 -0.39 -7.56
N LEU A 185 -1.18 0.53 -6.78
CA LEU A 185 -2.04 1.59 -7.32
C LEU A 185 -1.28 2.51 -8.26
N VAL A 186 -0.08 2.97 -7.87
CA VAL A 186 0.72 3.88 -8.70
C VAL A 186 1.20 3.18 -9.97
N ALA A 187 1.57 1.90 -9.91
CA ALA A 187 1.88 1.09 -11.09
C ALA A 187 0.66 0.99 -12.03
N TYR A 188 -0.52 0.69 -11.49
CA TYR A 188 -1.76 0.58 -12.25
C TYR A 188 -2.14 1.90 -12.96
N LEU A 189 -2.10 3.02 -12.23
CA LEU A 189 -2.42 4.35 -12.76
C LEU A 189 -1.44 4.79 -13.87
N THR A 190 -0.18 4.34 -13.81
CA THR A 190 0.87 4.68 -14.79
C THR A 190 1.01 3.66 -15.92
N GLY A 191 0.14 2.62 -15.96
CA GLY A 191 0.10 1.63 -17.03
C GLY A 191 1.23 0.59 -16.95
N LEU A 192 1.66 0.23 -15.74
CA LEU A 192 2.57 -0.89 -15.46
C LEU A 192 1.72 -2.08 -14.97
N PRO A 193 1.62 -3.19 -15.73
CA PRO A 193 0.74 -4.29 -15.37
C PRO A 193 1.31 -5.06 -14.18
N ILE A 194 0.48 -5.32 -13.16
CA ILE A 194 0.85 -6.16 -12.02
C ILE A 194 0.41 -7.60 -12.22
N LEU A 195 1.38 -8.50 -12.03
CA LEU A 195 1.24 -9.95 -12.21
C LEU A 195 1.21 -10.70 -10.88
N GLY A 196 1.62 -10.05 -9.80
CA GLY A 196 1.67 -10.65 -8.48
C GLY A 196 2.08 -9.62 -7.44
N TYR A 197 1.62 -9.84 -6.22
CA TYR A 197 2.08 -9.12 -5.05
C TYR A 197 2.26 -10.11 -3.90
N SER A 198 3.08 -9.73 -2.94
CA SER A 198 3.29 -10.48 -1.71
C SER A 198 3.23 -9.49 -0.56
N LEU A 199 2.51 -9.87 0.49
CA LEU A 199 2.59 -9.22 1.80
C LEU A 199 3.53 -9.99 2.75
N ASP A 200 4.12 -11.10 2.29
CA ASP A 200 5.00 -11.92 3.09
C ASP A 200 6.35 -11.21 3.29
N ILE A 201 6.73 -11.10 4.56
CA ILE A 201 7.93 -10.38 4.98
C ILE A 201 9.18 -11.15 4.55
N GLY A 202 10.09 -10.48 3.83
CA GLY A 202 11.33 -11.07 3.35
C GLY A 202 11.19 -11.97 2.11
N LYS A 203 9.98 -12.09 1.54
CA LYS A 203 9.76 -12.71 0.23
C LYS A 203 9.28 -11.65 -0.75
N GLU A 204 10.21 -11.22 -1.59
CA GLU A 204 10.02 -10.44 -2.82
C GLU A 204 8.88 -9.41 -2.75
N HIS A 205 9.26 -8.21 -2.28
CA HIS A 205 8.62 -6.94 -2.56
C HIS A 205 8.06 -7.00 -3.97
N VAL A 206 6.72 -7.02 -4.07
CA VAL A 206 5.95 -6.84 -5.30
C VAL A 206 6.74 -7.25 -6.57
N ASN A 207 6.66 -8.54 -6.92
CA ASN A 207 7.32 -9.23 -8.06
C ASN A 207 7.16 -8.53 -9.44
N LEU A 208 6.32 -7.52 -9.51
CA LEU A 208 6.21 -6.47 -10.54
C LEU A 208 7.53 -5.88 -11.02
N VAL A 209 8.41 -5.55 -10.07
CA VAL A 209 9.61 -4.77 -10.37
C VAL A 209 10.63 -5.68 -11.03
N ASP A 210 10.82 -6.92 -10.56
CA ASP A 210 11.90 -7.80 -11.03
C ASP A 210 11.67 -8.45 -12.40
N ASP A 211 10.44 -8.78 -12.83
CA ASP A 211 10.19 -9.41 -14.16
C ASP A 211 10.26 -8.39 -15.32
N GLN A 212 9.67 -7.19 -15.13
CA GLN A 212 9.84 -6.10 -16.09
C GLN A 212 11.21 -5.44 -15.97
N LEU A 213 11.84 -5.39 -14.79
CA LEU A 213 13.28 -5.17 -14.71
C LEU A 213 14.00 -6.22 -15.51
N GLN A 214 13.73 -7.52 -15.39
CA GLN A 214 14.49 -8.56 -16.10
C GLN A 214 14.46 -8.31 -17.60
N LYS A 215 13.27 -8.06 -18.17
CA LYS A 215 13.15 -7.73 -19.60
C LYS A 215 13.86 -6.41 -19.98
N LEU A 216 13.83 -5.38 -19.13
CA LEU A 216 14.56 -4.11 -19.34
C LEU A 216 16.06 -4.19 -18.99
N LEU A 217 16.47 -5.18 -18.18
CA LEU A 217 17.84 -5.51 -17.79
C LEU A 217 18.54 -6.20 -18.95
N TYR A 218 17.81 -6.97 -19.77
CA TYR A 218 18.32 -7.58 -21.01
C TYR A 218 18.54 -6.56 -22.14
N SER A 219 17.73 -5.48 -22.23
CA SER A 219 17.94 -4.41 -23.25
C SER A 219 19.07 -3.44 -22.87
N GLY A 220 19.44 -3.38 -21.60
CA GLY A 220 20.64 -2.71 -21.08
C GLY A 220 20.54 -1.20 -20.91
N GLN A 221 19.45 -0.54 -21.31
CA GLN A 221 19.26 0.92 -21.21
C GLN A 221 17.79 1.26 -20.93
N LEU A 222 17.56 2.22 -20.03
CA LEU A 222 16.25 2.79 -19.75
C LEU A 222 16.16 4.19 -20.35
N ASP A 223 15.05 4.48 -21.04
CA ASP A 223 14.76 5.85 -21.46
C ASP A 223 14.48 6.74 -20.22
N GLN A 224 14.74 8.03 -20.34
CA GLN A 224 14.52 8.99 -19.26
C GLN A 224 13.07 8.95 -18.76
N LYS A 225 12.10 8.77 -19.67
CA LYS A 225 10.68 8.67 -19.33
C LYS A 225 10.35 7.42 -18.53
N GLU A 226 11.02 6.31 -18.84
CA GLU A 226 10.84 5.05 -18.12
C GLU A 226 11.45 5.13 -16.73
N VAL A 227 12.63 5.73 -16.59
CA VAL A 227 13.26 6.00 -15.28
C VAL A 227 12.34 6.85 -14.41
N ASP A 228 11.66 7.84 -14.98
CA ASP A 228 10.72 8.69 -14.26
C ASP A 228 9.51 7.94 -13.73
N ARG A 229 8.89 7.15 -14.60
CA ARG A 229 7.76 6.31 -14.22
C ARG A 229 8.17 5.30 -13.14
N LEU A 230 9.29 4.61 -13.32
CA LEU A 230 9.79 3.62 -12.37
C LEU A 230 10.21 4.26 -11.03
N ALA A 231 10.76 5.47 -11.05
CA ALA A 231 11.08 6.21 -9.83
C ALA A 231 9.82 6.56 -9.04
N VAL A 232 8.76 7.04 -9.71
CA VAL A 232 7.47 7.34 -9.06
C VAL A 232 6.86 6.07 -8.44
N ILE A 233 6.89 4.95 -9.16
CA ILE A 233 6.40 3.66 -8.64
C ILE A 233 7.24 3.20 -7.45
N SER A 234 8.56 3.29 -7.53
CA SER A 234 9.47 2.88 -6.44
C SER A 234 9.27 3.71 -5.17
N MET A 235 8.90 4.98 -5.31
CA MET A 235 8.69 5.86 -4.16
C MET A 235 7.26 5.82 -3.60
N ALA A 236 6.37 4.99 -4.17
CA ALA A 236 4.97 4.95 -3.77
C ALA A 236 4.74 4.42 -2.35
N GLY A 237 5.43 3.34 -1.96
CA GLY A 237 5.36 2.79 -0.61
C GLY A 237 5.82 3.80 0.45
N LEU A 238 7.02 4.34 0.27
CA LEU A 238 7.53 5.47 1.07
C LEU A 238 6.55 6.66 1.15
N ALA A 239 5.97 7.07 0.01
CA ALA A 239 5.03 8.17 -0.04
C ALA A 239 3.74 7.90 0.77
N ALA A 240 3.19 6.69 0.68
CA ALA A 240 2.03 6.28 1.46
C ALA A 240 2.31 6.27 2.96
N GLU A 241 3.47 5.73 3.36
CA GLU A 241 3.88 5.76 4.76
C GLU A 241 4.10 7.20 5.26
N GLY A 242 4.69 8.07 4.45
CA GLY A 242 4.96 9.47 4.82
C GLY A 242 3.70 10.33 4.94
N LEU A 243 2.61 9.96 4.25
CA LEU A 243 1.30 10.62 4.38
C LEU A 243 0.56 10.19 5.65
N GLU A 244 0.66 8.91 6.03
CA GLU A 244 -0.13 8.33 7.14
C GLU A 244 0.61 8.38 8.48
N TYR A 245 1.90 8.04 8.49
CA TYR A 245 2.68 7.84 9.71
C TYR A 245 3.73 8.92 9.91
N ASP A 246 4.09 9.15 11.17
CA ASP A 246 5.10 10.14 11.52
C ASP A 246 6.50 9.68 11.07
N LYS A 247 6.76 8.37 11.09
CA LYS A 247 8.06 7.82 10.66
C LYS A 247 7.86 6.75 9.60
N VAL A 248 8.60 6.88 8.50
CA VAL A 248 8.70 5.84 7.45
C VAL A 248 9.64 4.73 7.93
N VAL A 249 9.24 3.47 7.73
CA VAL A 249 9.99 2.27 8.14
C VAL A 249 10.40 1.44 6.93
N GLY A 250 9.55 1.29 5.90
CA GLY A 250 9.78 0.39 4.75
C GLY A 250 10.68 0.91 3.61
N GLN A 251 11.29 2.09 3.73
CA GLN A 251 11.91 2.78 2.59
C GLN A 251 13.25 2.21 2.05
N SER A 252 13.91 1.28 2.75
CA SER A 252 15.28 0.86 2.37
C SER A 252 15.31 0.10 1.05
N ALA A 253 14.39 -0.84 0.85
CA ALA A 253 14.26 -1.62 -0.37
C ALA A 253 13.86 -0.73 -1.57
N ASP A 254 12.93 0.19 -1.36
CA ASP A 254 12.48 1.18 -2.34
C ASP A 254 13.63 2.06 -2.85
N LEU A 255 14.44 2.58 -1.94
CA LEU A 255 15.58 3.42 -2.27
C LEU A 255 16.69 2.65 -2.97
N PHE A 256 16.92 1.40 -2.59
CA PHE A 256 17.86 0.53 -3.29
C PHE A 256 17.41 0.24 -4.72
N THR A 257 16.12 -0.03 -4.90
CA THR A 257 15.48 -0.21 -6.21
C THR A 257 15.60 1.05 -7.06
N LEU A 258 15.31 2.23 -6.49
CA LEU A 258 15.51 3.50 -7.17
C LEU A 258 16.97 3.69 -7.58
N GLN A 259 17.93 3.41 -6.70
CA GLN A 259 19.35 3.52 -7.02
C GLN A 259 19.75 2.57 -8.14
N ARG A 260 19.17 1.37 -8.19
CA ARG A 260 19.36 0.39 -9.27
C ARG A 260 18.94 0.96 -10.63
N PHE A 261 17.85 1.72 -10.69
CA PHE A 261 17.39 2.43 -11.89
C PHE A 261 18.29 3.61 -12.27
N LEU A 262 18.65 4.44 -11.29
CA LEU A 262 19.49 5.61 -11.51
C LEU A 262 20.87 5.23 -12.07
N ASN A 263 21.45 4.14 -11.57
CA ASN A 263 22.74 3.62 -12.04
C ASN A 263 22.71 3.12 -13.49
N ARG A 264 21.53 2.90 -14.07
CA ARG A 264 21.33 2.43 -15.46
C ARG A 264 20.84 3.52 -16.41
N THR A 265 20.65 4.73 -15.92
CA THR A 265 20.20 5.88 -16.72
C THR A 265 21.36 6.44 -17.55
N LYS A 266 21.11 6.82 -18.81
CA LYS A 266 22.08 7.51 -19.66
C LYS A 266 21.52 8.84 -20.18
N PRO A 267 22.27 9.96 -20.05
CA PRO A 267 23.55 10.11 -19.32
C PRO A 267 23.38 9.92 -17.80
N PRO A 268 24.45 9.59 -17.05
CA PRO A 268 24.38 9.42 -15.60
C PRO A 268 23.97 10.74 -14.93
N LEU A 269 23.08 10.64 -13.95
CA LEU A 269 22.58 11.79 -13.20
C LEU A 269 23.56 12.18 -12.08
N GLY A 270 23.84 13.48 -11.95
CA GLY A 270 24.62 14.00 -10.82
C GLY A 270 23.89 13.82 -9.48
N LYS A 271 24.61 13.83 -8.36
CA LYS A 271 24.04 13.61 -7.01
C LYS A 271 22.86 14.53 -6.69
N ALA A 272 22.97 15.82 -7.05
CA ALA A 272 21.89 16.80 -6.86
C ALA A 272 20.64 16.47 -7.69
N GLN A 273 20.83 15.95 -8.91
CA GLN A 273 19.73 15.52 -9.79
C GLN A 273 19.06 14.26 -9.25
N GLN A 274 19.82 13.30 -8.71
CA GLN A 274 19.28 12.09 -8.09
C GLN A 274 18.43 12.43 -6.86
N GLN A 275 18.92 13.32 -5.99
CA GLN A 275 18.16 13.80 -4.84
C GLN A 275 16.89 14.55 -5.26
N ASN A 276 16.98 15.40 -6.28
CA ASN A 276 15.81 16.09 -6.81
C ASN A 276 14.78 15.12 -7.41
N LEU A 277 15.23 14.12 -8.16
CA LEU A 277 14.38 13.09 -8.74
C LEU A 277 13.69 12.27 -7.65
N THR A 278 14.38 11.95 -6.57
CA THR A 278 13.78 11.26 -5.41
C THR A 278 12.65 12.12 -4.81
N ARG A 279 12.91 13.41 -4.52
CA ARG A 279 11.87 14.31 -3.99
C ARG A 279 10.69 14.47 -4.93
N TRP A 280 10.97 14.64 -6.22
CA TRP A 280 9.95 14.76 -7.27
C TRP A 280 9.10 13.49 -7.35
N ALA A 281 9.72 12.31 -7.37
CA ALA A 281 9.02 11.03 -7.43
C ALA A 281 8.11 10.81 -6.22
N VAL A 282 8.59 11.14 -5.02
CA VAL A 282 7.78 11.10 -3.79
C VAL A 282 6.60 12.07 -3.88
N LEU A 283 6.82 13.30 -4.34
CA LEU A 283 5.76 14.30 -4.48
C LEU A 283 4.65 13.80 -5.40
N ILE A 284 5.03 13.27 -6.55
CA ILE A 284 4.10 12.76 -7.54
C ILE A 284 3.35 11.55 -6.99
N ALA A 285 4.05 10.57 -6.42
CA ALA A 285 3.42 9.39 -5.85
C ALA A 285 2.42 9.77 -4.74
N ALA A 286 2.83 10.64 -3.80
CA ALA A 286 1.95 11.15 -2.76
C ALA A 286 0.73 11.90 -3.34
N SER A 287 0.90 12.67 -4.41
CA SER A 287 -0.21 13.35 -5.07
C SER A 287 -1.19 12.35 -5.71
N LEU A 288 -0.68 11.30 -6.35
CA LEU A 288 -1.52 10.25 -6.94
C LEU A 288 -2.32 9.50 -5.88
N LEU A 289 -1.68 9.17 -4.76
CA LEU A 289 -2.33 8.51 -3.63
C LEU A 289 -3.42 9.40 -3.02
N LYS A 290 -3.15 10.69 -2.80
CA LYS A 290 -4.16 11.62 -2.28
C LYS A 290 -5.34 11.81 -3.22
N ASN A 291 -5.08 11.94 -4.53
CA ASN A 291 -6.13 12.13 -5.52
C ASN A 291 -6.97 10.85 -5.72
N ASN A 292 -6.42 9.68 -5.39
CA ASN A 292 -7.08 8.38 -5.50
C ASN A 292 -7.26 7.72 -4.14
N LYS A 293 -7.50 8.51 -3.07
CA LYS A 293 -7.54 8.00 -1.70
C LYS A 293 -8.53 6.85 -1.51
N ALA A 294 -9.75 6.99 -2.05
CA ALA A 294 -10.77 5.95 -1.95
C ALA A 294 -10.32 4.62 -2.61
N ALA A 295 -9.64 4.70 -3.75
CA ALA A 295 -9.10 3.53 -4.43
C ALA A 295 -7.91 2.92 -3.68
N HIS A 296 -7.05 3.75 -3.07
CA HIS A 296 -5.96 3.29 -2.22
C HIS A 296 -6.50 2.56 -0.99
N ASP A 297 -7.44 3.15 -0.26
CA ASP A 297 -8.01 2.52 0.94
C ASP A 297 -8.80 1.23 0.62
N ALA A 298 -9.53 1.19 -0.52
CA ALA A 298 -10.19 -0.03 -1.00
C ALA A 298 -9.19 -1.13 -1.34
N LEU A 299 -8.08 -0.77 -2.00
CA LEU A 299 -7.00 -1.68 -2.34
C LEU A 299 -6.28 -2.20 -1.10
N VAL A 300 -6.02 -1.36 -0.10
CA VAL A 300 -5.47 -1.78 1.20
C VAL A 300 -6.37 -2.84 1.83
N SER A 301 -7.69 -2.60 1.88
CA SER A 301 -8.65 -3.56 2.43
C SER A 301 -8.63 -4.90 1.68
N ALA A 302 -8.63 -4.87 0.34
CA ALA A 302 -8.56 -6.06 -0.49
C ALA A 302 -7.24 -6.83 -0.28
N MET A 303 -6.12 -6.13 -0.21
CA MET A 303 -4.81 -6.75 0.01
C MET A 303 -4.69 -7.35 1.42
N SER A 304 -5.18 -6.67 2.46
CA SER A 304 -5.23 -7.21 3.83
C SER A 304 -6.06 -8.48 3.93
N GLN A 305 -7.07 -8.65 3.07
CA GLN A 305 -7.87 -9.88 2.94
C GLN A 305 -7.21 -10.94 2.02
N LYS A 306 -5.99 -10.68 1.53
CA LYS A 306 -5.25 -11.55 0.60
C LYS A 306 -6.03 -11.85 -0.69
N ALA A 307 -6.72 -10.84 -1.22
CA ALA A 307 -7.40 -10.94 -2.51
C ALA A 307 -6.42 -11.34 -3.64
N THR A 308 -6.94 -11.85 -4.75
CA THR A 308 -6.11 -12.06 -5.95
C THR A 308 -5.77 -10.72 -6.59
N VAL A 309 -4.76 -10.69 -7.47
CA VAL A 309 -4.42 -9.49 -8.26
C VAL A 309 -5.66 -8.95 -9.00
N LEU A 310 -6.46 -9.85 -9.58
CA LEU A 310 -7.70 -9.46 -10.26
C LEU A 310 -8.69 -8.81 -9.29
N GLY A 311 -8.89 -9.39 -8.09
CA GLY A 311 -9.75 -8.80 -7.06
C GLY A 311 -9.25 -7.43 -6.57
N CYS A 312 -7.94 -7.22 -6.54
CA CYS A 312 -7.34 -5.91 -6.28
C CYS A 312 -7.65 -4.90 -7.39
N ILE A 313 -7.56 -5.30 -8.67
CA ILE A 313 -7.93 -4.43 -9.80
C ILE A 313 -9.41 -4.06 -9.75
N GLU A 314 -10.29 -5.03 -9.46
CA GLU A 314 -11.71 -4.79 -9.27
C GLU A 314 -11.96 -3.80 -8.12
N ALA A 315 -11.26 -3.94 -6.99
CA ALA A 315 -11.37 -3.01 -5.87
C ALA A 315 -10.96 -1.58 -6.27
N ILE A 316 -9.90 -1.43 -7.08
CA ILE A 316 -9.47 -0.13 -7.60
C ILE A 316 -10.54 0.48 -8.49
N GLU A 317 -11.11 -0.26 -9.45
CA GLU A 317 -12.09 0.28 -10.41
C GLU A 317 -13.46 0.54 -9.77
N ASN A 318 -13.86 -0.25 -8.77
CA ASN A 318 -15.13 -0.08 -8.06
C ASN A 318 -15.09 0.98 -6.95
N ALA A 319 -13.90 1.43 -6.54
CA ALA A 319 -13.78 2.47 -5.54
C ALA A 319 -14.48 3.77 -6.00
N SER A 320 -15.29 4.37 -5.13
CA SER A 320 -16.06 5.59 -5.38
C SER A 320 -15.57 6.73 -4.51
#